data_AF-A0A357GV43-F1
#
_entry.id   AF-A0A357GV43-F1
#
_cell.length_a   1.000
_cell.length_b   1.000
_cell.length_c   1.000
_cell.angle_alpha   90.00
_cell.angle_beta   90.00
_cell.angle_gamma   90.00
#
_symmetry.space_group_name_H-M   'P 1'
#
loop_
_entity.id
_entity.type
_entity.pdbx_description
1 polymer ?
#
loop_
_entity_poly.entity_id
_entity_poly.type
_entity_poly.pdbx_seq_one_letter_code
_entity_poly.pdbx_strand_id
1 'polypeptide(L)'
;MSFIVYLDKIEELIKRKEYDKAWSEANFSLLELKKSNNDSWYMMYYQMAIICAKEKKWLDALCFMGYVIFYLKGCGISHEKFILRILKKIKKEDKISDFIALSLAKSPKKFKNDLQILLN
;
A
#
# COMPACT_ATOMS: atom_id res chain seq x y z
N MET A 1 -16.33 11.51 10.42
CA MET A 1 -14.91 11.89 10.57
C MET A 1 -14.30 11.94 9.18
N SER A 2 -13.48 12.94 8.85
CA SER A 2 -12.95 13.12 7.49
C SER A 2 -11.70 12.27 7.26
N PHE A 3 -11.39 11.98 5.98
CA PHE A 3 -10.18 11.25 5.57
C PHE A 3 -8.90 11.80 6.21
N ILE A 4 -8.77 13.13 6.29
CA ILE A 4 -7.56 13.78 6.82
C ILE A 4 -7.33 13.44 8.30
N VAL A 5 -8.40 13.33 9.09
CA VAL A 5 -8.30 13.01 10.52
C VAL A 5 -7.79 11.59 10.73
N TYR A 6 -8.25 10.65 9.90
CA TYR A 6 -7.71 9.28 9.92
C TYR A 6 -6.25 9.24 9.51
N LEU A 7 -5.89 9.98 8.45
CA LEU A 7 -4.52 10.07 7.96
C LEU A 7 -3.56 10.60 9.03
N ASP A 8 -3.88 11.74 9.64
CA ASP A 8 -3.05 12.39 10.65
C ASP A 8 -2.79 11.46 11.84
N LYS A 9 -3.84 10.79 12.32
CA LYS A 9 -3.76 9.83 13.43
C LYS A 9 -2.85 8.63 13.10
N ILE A 10 -2.99 8.07 11.90
CA ILE A 10 -2.14 6.95 11.46
C ILE A 10 -0.68 7.40 11.34
N GLU A 11 -0.41 8.57 10.75
CA GLU A 11 0.94 9.10 10.61
C GLU A 11 1.60 9.39 11.97
N GLU A 12 0.85 9.88 12.95
CA GLU A 12 1.33 10.09 14.32
C GLU A 12 1.75 8.76 14.97
N LEU A 13 0.92 7.71 14.84
CA LEU A 13 1.24 6.37 15.35
C LEU A 13 2.49 5.80 14.66
N ILE A 14 2.63 5.97 13.35
CA ILE A 14 3.82 5.56 12.59
C ILE A 14 5.07 6.31 13.09
N LYS A 15 4.98 7.62 13.34
CA LYS A 15 6.09 8.44 13.88
C LYS A 15 6.53 7.94 15.26
N ARG A 16 5.58 7.51 16.11
CA ARG A 16 5.83 6.89 17.41
C ARG A 16 6.29 5.43 17.34
N LYS A 17 6.36 4.84 16.14
CA LYS A 17 6.67 3.42 15.89
C LYS A 17 5.64 2.46 16.52
N GLU A 18 4.43 2.92 16.76
CA GLU A 18 3.32 2.11 17.29
C GLU A 18 2.59 1.41 16.14
N TYR A 19 3.30 0.51 15.44
CA TYR A 19 2.85 -0.05 14.16
C TYR A 19 1.58 -0.91 14.28
N ASP A 20 1.40 -1.68 15.35
CA ASP A 20 0.17 -2.47 15.55
C ASP A 20 -1.08 -1.59 15.71
N LYS A 21 -0.92 -0.46 16.42
CA LYS A 21 -2.00 0.53 16.56
C LYS A 21 -2.25 1.25 15.24
N ALA A 22 -1.19 1.65 14.53
CA ALA A 22 -1.31 2.25 13.21
C ALA A 22 -2.03 1.32 12.22
N TRP A 23 -1.72 0.02 12.28
CA TRP A 23 -2.37 -1.01 11.47
C TRP A 23 -3.85 -1.17 11.81
N SER A 24 -4.17 -1.24 13.10
CA SER A 24 -5.55 -1.32 13.57
C SER A 24 -6.36 -0.10 13.14
N GLU A 25 -5.77 1.09 13.27
CA GLU A 25 -6.39 2.34 12.85
C GLU A 25 -6.60 2.39 11.32
N ALA A 26 -5.62 1.95 10.52
CA ALA A 26 -5.76 1.91 9.06
C ALA A 26 -6.88 0.95 8.60
N ASN A 27 -7.02 -0.21 9.25
CA ASN A 27 -8.11 -1.15 8.96
C ASN A 27 -9.47 -0.57 9.37
N PHE A 28 -9.56 0.02 10.56
CA PHE A 28 -10.78 0.68 11.01
C PHE A 28 -11.20 1.81 10.05
N SER A 29 -10.26 2.69 9.72
CA SER A 29 -10.46 3.83 8.80
C SER A 29 -10.91 3.37 7.41
N LEU A 30 -10.32 2.29 6.89
CA LEU A 30 -10.71 1.69 5.61
C LEU A 30 -12.19 1.30 5.60
N LEU A 31 -12.69 0.69 6.67
CA LEU A 31 -14.08 0.28 6.77
C LEU A 31 -15.03 1.48 6.89
N GLU A 32 -14.68 2.46 7.72
CA GLU A 32 -15.50 3.67 7.90
C GLU A 32 -15.56 4.54 6.63
N LEU A 33 -14.45 4.70 5.92
CA LEU A 33 -14.41 5.41 4.64
C LEU A 33 -15.22 4.69 3.56
N LYS A 34 -15.18 3.35 3.52
CA LYS A 34 -16.04 2.58 2.62
C LYS A 34 -17.53 2.74 2.94
N LYS A 35 -17.93 2.66 4.22
CA LYS A 35 -19.33 2.85 4.64
C LYS A 35 -19.86 4.24 4.28
N SER A 36 -19.00 5.25 4.34
CA SER A 36 -19.36 6.64 4.01
C SER A 36 -19.21 6.98 2.52
N ASN A 37 -18.95 5.99 1.64
CA ASN A 37 -18.69 6.18 0.22
C ASN A 37 -17.62 7.26 -0.06
N ASN A 38 -16.61 7.37 0.80
CA ASN A 38 -15.52 8.31 0.60
C ASN A 38 -14.52 7.73 -0.42
N ASP A 39 -14.36 8.40 -1.56
CA ASP A 39 -13.51 7.93 -2.67
C ASP A 39 -12.03 7.73 -2.29
N SER A 40 -11.55 8.35 -1.21
CA SER A 40 -10.15 8.23 -0.76
C SER A 40 -9.88 6.99 0.09
N TRP A 41 -10.84 6.09 0.26
CA TRP A 41 -10.69 4.87 1.07
C TRP A 41 -9.46 4.02 0.68
N TYR A 42 -9.09 3.98 -0.60
CA TYR A 42 -7.96 3.19 -1.09
C TYR A 42 -6.60 3.70 -0.59
N MET A 43 -6.53 4.96 -0.16
CA MET A 43 -5.32 5.53 0.46
C MET A 43 -5.00 4.90 1.82
N MET A 44 -5.95 4.19 2.45
CA MET A 44 -5.63 3.38 3.63
C MET A 44 -4.71 2.20 3.27
N TYR A 45 -4.78 1.65 2.04
CA TYR A 45 -3.79 0.68 1.58
C TYR A 45 -2.40 1.31 1.43
N TYR A 46 -2.31 2.58 1.06
CA TYR A 46 -1.02 3.28 1.03
C TYR A 46 -0.41 3.38 2.44
N GLN A 47 -1.23 3.68 3.45
CA GLN A 47 -0.77 3.67 4.85
C GLN A 47 -0.35 2.26 5.32
N MET A 48 -1.12 1.22 4.98
CA MET A 48 -0.73 -0.17 5.25
C MET A 48 0.61 -0.54 4.58
N ALA A 49 0.84 -0.10 3.34
CA ALA A 49 2.12 -0.31 2.65
C ALA A 49 3.29 0.36 3.39
N ILE A 50 3.10 1.58 3.89
CA ILE A 50 4.12 2.29 4.70
C ILE A 50 4.42 1.52 5.98
N ILE A 51 3.39 1.07 6.71
CA ILE A 51 3.54 0.30 7.95
C ILE A 51 4.33 -0.99 7.67
N CYS A 52 3.91 -1.78 6.68
CA CYS A 52 4.63 -3.00 6.29
C CYS A 52 6.08 -2.72 5.91
N ALA A 53 6.37 -1.64 5.18
CA ALA A 53 7.73 -1.25 4.83
C ALA A 53 8.57 -0.87 6.07
N LYS A 54 7.98 -0.20 7.06
CA LYS A 54 8.67 0.13 8.33
C LYS A 54 8.98 -1.13 9.14
N GLU A 55 8.10 -2.12 9.09
CA GLU A 55 8.30 -3.44 9.70
C GLU A 55 9.14 -4.41 8.85
N LYS A 56 9.68 -3.95 7.70
CA LYS A 56 10.47 -4.76 6.76
C LYS A 56 9.70 -5.94 6.13
N LYS A 57 8.37 -5.89 6.12
CA LYS A 57 7.47 -6.83 5.42
C LYS A 57 7.35 -6.42 3.94
N TRP A 58 8.44 -6.57 3.19
CA TRP A 58 8.58 -5.99 1.83
C TRP A 58 7.54 -6.49 0.83
N LEU A 59 7.26 -7.80 0.82
CA LEU A 59 6.28 -8.38 -0.09
C LEU A 59 4.87 -7.85 0.19
N ASP A 60 4.49 -7.77 1.47
CA ASP A 60 3.18 -7.23 1.84
C ASP A 60 3.07 -5.74 1.51
N ALA A 61 4.15 -4.97 1.71
CA ALA A 61 4.19 -3.56 1.33
C ALA A 61 4.00 -3.37 -0.20
N LEU A 62 4.65 -4.19 -1.03
CA LEU A 62 4.42 -4.22 -2.47
C LEU A 62 2.99 -4.65 -2.80
N CYS A 63 2.45 -5.64 -2.08
CA CYS A 63 1.07 -6.09 -2.24
C CYS A 63 0.06 -4.94 -2.07
N PHE A 64 0.18 -4.19 -0.98
CA PHE A 64 -0.69 -3.03 -0.72
C PHE A 64 -0.49 -1.89 -1.72
N MET A 65 0.74 -1.63 -2.18
CA MET A 65 0.97 -0.67 -3.25
C MET A 65 0.31 -1.07 -4.56
N GLY A 66 0.29 -2.37 -4.88
CA GLY A 66 -0.43 -2.86 -6.04
C GLY A 66 -1.93 -2.60 -5.93
N TYR A 67 -2.50 -2.70 -4.73
CA TYR A 67 -3.90 -2.33 -4.50
C TYR A 67 -4.14 -0.83 -4.71
N VAL A 68 -3.24 0.03 -4.22
CA VAL A 68 -3.32 1.47 -4.44
C VAL A 68 -3.33 1.78 -5.94
N ILE A 69 -2.39 1.22 -6.71
CA ILE A 69 -2.32 1.42 -8.16
C ILE A 69 -3.59 0.90 -8.86
N PHE A 70 -4.10 -0.26 -8.46
CA PHE A 70 -5.30 -0.85 -9.04
C PHE A 70 -6.54 0.05 -8.88
N TYR A 71 -6.73 0.65 -7.70
CA TYR A 71 -7.88 1.52 -7.42
C TYR A 71 -7.68 2.94 -7.93
N LEU A 72 -6.45 3.46 -7.89
CA LEU A 72 -6.10 4.77 -8.45
C LEU A 72 -6.14 4.77 -9.99
N LYS A 73 -6.02 3.59 -10.62
CA LYS A 73 -5.87 3.42 -12.08
C LYS A 73 -4.65 4.13 -12.65
N GLY A 74 -3.58 4.20 -11.85
CA GLY A 74 -2.34 4.84 -12.25
C GLY A 74 -1.23 4.71 -11.21
N CYS A 75 -0.01 5.07 -11.63
CA CYS A 75 1.16 5.13 -10.77
C CYS A 75 1.81 6.50 -10.93
N GLY A 76 1.71 7.35 -9.90
CA GLY A 76 2.40 8.63 -9.88
C GLY A 76 3.88 8.47 -9.50
N ILE A 77 4.69 9.49 -9.78
CA ILE A 77 6.15 9.49 -9.52
C ILE A 77 6.47 9.16 -8.06
N SER A 78 5.66 9.61 -7.09
CA SER A 78 5.86 9.32 -5.67
C SER A 78 5.66 7.84 -5.35
N HIS A 79 4.62 7.21 -5.91
CA HIS A 79 4.33 5.78 -5.75
C HIS A 79 5.43 4.93 -6.40
N GLU A 80 5.84 5.28 -7.61
CA GLU A 80 6.92 4.61 -8.32
C GLU A 80 8.23 4.65 -7.52
N LYS A 81 8.61 5.82 -7.00
CA LYS A 81 9.78 5.97 -6.11
C LYS A 81 9.66 5.13 -4.84
N PHE A 82 8.46 5.01 -4.27
CA PHE A 82 8.23 4.15 -3.11
C PHE A 82 8.43 2.67 -3.46
N ILE A 83 7.82 2.20 -4.54
CA ILE A 83 7.93 0.82 -5.03
C ILE A 83 9.38 0.48 -5.35
N LEU A 84 10.08 1.33 -6.10
CA LEU A 84 11.49 1.15 -6.44
C LEU A 84 12.37 1.00 -5.19
N ARG A 85 12.11 1.81 -4.14
CA ARG A 85 12.84 1.67 -2.88
C ARG A 85 12.64 0.31 -2.23
N ILE A 86 11.43 -0.25 -2.29
CA ILE A 86 11.15 -1.58 -1.74
C ILE A 86 11.76 -2.68 -2.61
N LEU A 87 11.63 -2.60 -3.93
CA LEU A 87 12.24 -3.57 -4.85
C LEU A 87 13.77 -3.64 -4.68
N LYS A 88 14.43 -2.50 -4.46
CA LYS A 88 15.87 -2.46 -4.12
C LYS A 88 16.21 -3.18 -2.80
N LYS A 89 15.29 -3.26 -1.83
CA LYS A 89 15.52 -4.02 -0.58
C LYS A 89 15.55 -5.53 -0.81
N ILE A 90 14.94 -6.01 -1.89
CA ILE A 90 14.88 -7.42 -2.27
C ILE A 90 15.65 -7.74 -3.56
N LYS A 91 16.44 -6.78 -4.09
CA LYS A 91 17.26 -6.92 -5.31
C LYS A 91 16.45 -7.31 -6.56
N LYS A 92 15.29 -6.66 -6.75
CA LYS A 92 14.37 -6.89 -7.88
C LYS A 92 13.94 -5.57 -8.54
N GLU A 93 14.82 -4.55 -8.52
CA GLU A 93 14.53 -3.23 -9.11
C GLU A 93 14.24 -3.24 -10.61
N ASP A 94 14.73 -4.26 -11.33
CA ASP A 94 14.44 -4.51 -12.74
C ASP A 94 12.96 -4.82 -12.99
N LYS A 95 12.22 -5.27 -11.97
CA LYS A 95 10.81 -5.66 -12.05
C LYS A 95 9.82 -4.51 -11.90
N ILE A 96 10.27 -3.26 -11.85
CA ILE A 96 9.37 -2.13 -11.59
C ILE A 96 8.25 -1.99 -12.64
N SER A 97 8.59 -2.09 -13.93
CA SER A 97 7.63 -1.98 -15.03
C SER A 97 6.63 -3.14 -14.98
N ASP A 98 7.12 -4.36 -14.78
CA ASP A 98 6.28 -5.56 -14.66
C ASP A 98 5.34 -5.47 -13.46
N PHE A 99 5.83 -4.96 -12.33
CA PHE A 99 5.03 -4.76 -11.13
C PHE A 99 3.89 -3.76 -11.37
N ILE A 100 4.16 -2.62 -12.02
CA ILE A 100 3.15 -1.61 -12.33
C ILE A 100 2.11 -2.18 -13.29
N ALA A 101 2.55 -2.86 -14.36
CA ALA A 101 1.66 -3.51 -15.32
C ALA A 101 0.76 -4.55 -14.65
N LEU A 102 1.34 -5.40 -13.79
CA LEU A 102 0.60 -6.39 -13.00
C LEU A 102 -0.46 -5.74 -12.10
N SER A 103 -0.08 -4.64 -11.43
CA SER A 103 -0.96 -3.91 -10.51
C SER A 103 -2.15 -3.25 -11.22
N LEU A 104 -1.96 -2.80 -12.46
CA LEU A 104 -3.05 -2.25 -13.28
C LEU A 104 -3.98 -3.35 -13.83
N ALA A 105 -3.42 -4.51 -14.16
CA ALA A 105 -4.16 -5.60 -14.83
C ALA A 105 -4.93 -6.52 -13.87
N LYS A 106 -4.47 -6.71 -12.63
CA LYS A 106 -4.99 -7.73 -11.71
C LYS A 106 -5.75 -7.13 -10.54
N SER A 107 -6.88 -7.75 -10.21
CA SER A 107 -7.62 -7.39 -8.99
C SER A 107 -6.86 -7.85 -7.73
N PRO A 108 -7.08 -7.17 -6.57
CA PRO A 108 -6.41 -7.50 -5.31
C PRO A 108 -6.48 -8.98 -4.90
N LYS A 109 -7.60 -9.66 -5.21
CA LYS A 109 -7.79 -11.08 -4.88
C LYS A 109 -6.77 -12.02 -5.55
N LYS A 110 -6.32 -11.69 -6.77
CA LYS A 110 -5.39 -12.53 -7.55
C LYS A 110 -3.95 -11.99 -7.50
N PHE A 111 -3.78 -10.73 -7.12
CA PHE A 111 -2.50 -10.03 -7.18
C PHE A 111 -1.40 -10.68 -6.33
N LYS A 112 -1.70 -11.12 -5.11
CA LYS A 112 -0.66 -11.63 -4.18
C LYS A 112 0.12 -12.83 -4.74
N ASN A 113 -0.55 -13.77 -5.37
CA ASN A 113 0.10 -14.96 -5.94
C ASN A 113 0.94 -14.58 -7.16
N ASP A 114 0.37 -13.78 -8.07
CA ASP A 114 1.09 -13.34 -9.27
C ASP A 114 2.32 -12.48 -8.90
N LEU A 115 2.22 -11.67 -7.84
CA LEU A 115 3.35 -10.90 -7.30
C LEU A 115 4.47 -11.79 -6.76
N GLN A 116 4.12 -12.86 -6.05
CA GLN A 116 5.12 -13.82 -5.58
C GLN A 116 5.85 -14.50 -6.74
N ILE A 117 5.12 -14.87 -7.80
CA ILE A 117 5.70 -15.45 -9.01
C ILE A 117 6.64 -14.45 -9.70
N LEU A 118 6.25 -13.17 -9.79
CA LEU A 118 7.07 -12.12 -10.39
C LEU A 118 8.40 -11.89 -9.64
N LEU A 119 8.37 -12.02 -8.31
CA LEU A 119 9.50 -11.67 -7.44
C LEU A 119 10.41 -12.84 -7.08
N ASN A 120 9.99 -14.08 -7.32
CA ASN A 120 10.88 -15.26 -7.22
C ASN A 120 11.87 -15.26 -8.39
#